data_AF-A0A3C0FN46-F1
#
_entry.id   AF-A0A3C0FN46-F1
#
_cell.length_a   1.000
_cell.length_b   1.000
_cell.length_c   1.000
_cell.angle_alpha   90.00
_cell.angle_beta   90.00
_cell.angle_gamma   90.00
#
_symmetry.space_group_name_H-M   'P 1'
#
loop_
_entity.id
_entity.type
_entity.pdbx_description
1 polymer ?
#
loop_
_entity_poly.entity_id
_entity_poly.type
_entity_poly.pdbx_seq_one_letter_code
_entity_poly.pdbx_strand_id
1 'polypeptide(L)'
;FDPDTSWQAEDHVIAQGAKLFADIPVSIEIRNQARVPIWYPEKFGVPYGTVTAASDGIDRFAYQTTAIGVRKDAGNSGMDAYRIYAPFGLAAVMEGRVIPNTVLPVKEVYDTKVGRWQKTWPDLVVTPWPDEEGQA
;
A
#
# COMPACT_ATOMS: atom_id res chain seq x y z
N PHE A 1 -0.49 6.56 11.10
CA PHE A 1 -1.87 7.02 11.29
C PHE A 1 -1.82 8.09 12.34
N ASP A 2 -2.38 9.24 12.05
CA ASP A 2 -2.51 10.33 12.99
C ASP A 2 -3.92 10.90 12.86
N PRO A 3 -4.70 11.03 13.96
CA PRO A 3 -6.05 11.59 13.88
C PRO A 3 -6.07 13.06 13.44
N ASP A 4 -4.95 13.80 13.52
CA ASP A 4 -4.85 15.14 12.93
C ASP A 4 -4.77 15.03 11.40
N THR A 5 -5.91 15.27 10.76
CA THR A 5 -6.03 15.25 9.30
C THR A 5 -5.75 16.59 8.64
N SER A 6 -5.23 17.60 9.35
CA SER A 6 -4.84 18.87 8.74
C SER A 6 -3.73 18.67 7.71
N TRP A 7 -3.70 19.53 6.69
CA TRP A 7 -2.62 19.48 5.70
C TRP A 7 -1.28 19.82 6.36
N GLN A 8 -1.28 20.80 7.28
CA GLN A 8 -0.10 21.26 8.00
C GLN A 8 0.53 20.17 8.85
N ALA A 9 -0.27 19.31 9.50
CA ALA A 9 0.26 18.21 10.31
C ALA A 9 1.02 17.19 9.47
N GLU A 10 0.45 16.76 8.33
CA GLU A 10 1.14 15.83 7.43
C GLU A 10 2.37 16.48 6.79
N ASP A 11 2.25 17.71 6.30
CA ASP A 11 3.35 18.45 5.66
C ASP A 11 4.53 18.68 6.62
N HIS A 12 4.26 18.99 7.89
CA HIS A 12 5.29 19.14 8.90
C HIS A 12 6.13 17.87 9.07
N VAL A 13 5.48 16.70 9.17
CA VAL A 13 6.19 15.42 9.33
C VAL A 13 6.92 15.03 8.04
N ILE A 14 6.34 15.30 6.87
CA ILE A 14 7.03 15.13 5.58
C ILE A 14 8.33 15.96 5.55
N ALA A 15 8.25 17.24 5.92
CA ALA A 15 9.41 18.14 5.94
C ALA A 15 10.48 17.72 6.96
N GLN A 16 10.07 17.21 8.11
CA GLN A 16 10.99 16.64 9.11
C GLN A 16 11.68 15.38 8.59
N GLY A 17 10.92 14.45 8.01
CA GLY A 17 11.45 13.22 7.42
C GLY A 17 12.45 13.50 6.30
N ALA A 18 12.13 14.43 5.40
CA ALA A 18 13.02 14.84 4.32
C ALA A 18 14.38 15.34 4.83
N LYS A 19 14.40 16.07 5.96
CA LYS A 19 15.64 16.53 6.61
C LYS A 19 16.36 15.39 7.32
N LEU A 20 15.64 14.57 8.06
CA LEU A 20 16.20 13.48 8.87
C LEU A 20 16.91 12.42 8.03
N PHE A 21 16.38 12.15 6.84
CA PHE A 21 16.87 11.09 5.96
C PHE A 21 17.57 11.62 4.70
N ALA A 22 18.03 12.87 4.72
CA ALA A 22 18.62 13.54 3.56
C ALA A 22 19.90 12.85 3.04
N ASP A 23 20.57 12.06 3.88
CA ASP A 23 21.80 11.33 3.59
C ASP A 23 21.58 9.90 3.10
N ILE A 24 20.33 9.40 3.10
CA ILE A 24 20.01 8.05 2.64
C ILE A 24 19.62 8.11 1.15
N PRO A 25 20.28 7.35 0.25
CA PRO A 25 20.04 7.42 -1.20
C PRO A 25 18.80 6.63 -1.63
N VAL A 26 17.70 6.78 -0.90
CA VAL A 26 16.40 6.13 -1.19
C VAL A 26 15.28 7.13 -1.05
N SER A 27 14.19 6.92 -1.81
CA SER A 27 12.98 7.72 -1.66
C SER A 27 12.25 7.33 -0.39
N ILE A 28 11.88 8.31 0.44
CA ILE A 28 11.10 8.11 1.65
C ILE A 28 9.77 8.84 1.50
N GLU A 29 8.69 8.07 1.54
CA GLU A 29 7.34 8.58 1.43
C GLU A 29 6.65 8.50 2.79
N ILE A 30 6.32 9.66 3.34
CA ILE A 30 5.51 9.78 4.56
C ILE A 30 4.09 10.18 4.15
N ARG A 31 3.13 9.41 4.64
CA ARG A 31 1.69 9.60 4.40
C ARG A 31 0.92 9.35 5.68
N ASN A 32 -0.05 10.21 5.96
CA ASN A 32 -1.03 9.99 7.01
C ASN A 32 -2.21 9.19 6.46
N GLN A 33 -2.32 7.93 6.87
CA GLN A 33 -3.42 7.05 6.47
C GLN A 33 -4.81 7.67 6.78
N ALA A 34 -4.95 8.45 7.85
CA ALA A 34 -6.21 9.12 8.21
C ALA A 34 -6.67 10.17 7.17
N ARG A 35 -5.76 10.66 6.33
CA ARG A 35 -6.09 11.61 5.24
C ARG A 35 -6.55 10.92 3.96
N VAL A 36 -6.35 9.60 3.82
CA VAL A 36 -6.74 8.86 2.61
C VAL A 36 -8.23 8.97 2.31
N PRO A 37 -9.15 8.82 3.28
CA PRO A 37 -10.58 9.01 3.03
C PRO A 37 -10.98 10.40 2.52
N ILE A 38 -10.13 11.41 2.71
CA ILE A 38 -10.38 12.80 2.27
C ILE A 38 -10.08 12.95 0.78
N TRP A 39 -8.88 12.56 0.35
CA TRP A 39 -8.44 12.82 -1.03
C TRP A 39 -8.76 11.69 -2.00
N TYR A 40 -8.97 10.45 -1.51
CA TYR A 40 -9.16 9.29 -2.38
C TYR A 40 -10.43 9.36 -3.24
N PRO A 41 -11.60 9.79 -2.71
CA PRO A 41 -12.80 9.93 -3.53
C PRO A 41 -12.66 10.96 -4.64
N GLU A 42 -11.97 12.08 -4.38
CA GLU A 42 -11.70 13.10 -5.38
C GLU A 42 -10.79 12.56 -6.49
N LYS A 43 -9.79 11.76 -6.14
CA LYS A 43 -8.81 11.22 -7.08
C LYS A 43 -9.34 10.06 -7.93
N PHE A 44 -10.14 9.18 -7.34
CA PHE A 44 -10.52 7.92 -7.97
C PHE A 44 -12.03 7.76 -8.18
N GLY A 45 -12.86 8.69 -7.68
CA GLY A 45 -14.32 8.59 -7.79
C GLY A 45 -14.96 7.54 -6.88
N VAL A 46 -14.19 6.95 -5.96
CA VAL A 46 -14.60 5.82 -5.12
C VAL A 46 -14.44 6.18 -3.64
N PRO A 47 -15.45 5.95 -2.78
CA PRO A 47 -15.29 6.07 -1.33
C PRO A 47 -14.23 5.12 -0.79
N TYR A 48 -13.31 5.61 0.04
CA TYR A 48 -12.27 4.77 0.64
C TYR A 48 -12.72 4.03 1.92
N GLY A 49 -13.75 4.58 2.59
CA GLY A 49 -14.20 4.12 3.91
C GLY A 49 -13.34 4.63 5.07
N THR A 50 -13.81 4.40 6.30
CA THR A 50 -13.11 4.81 7.52
C THR A 50 -11.82 4.00 7.74
N VAL A 51 -10.83 4.65 8.35
CA VAL A 51 -9.58 4.04 8.78
C VAL A 51 -9.30 4.39 10.24
N THR A 52 -8.72 3.44 10.97
CA THR A 52 -8.37 3.54 12.40
C THR A 52 -6.90 3.20 12.66
N ALA A 53 -6.21 2.58 11.69
CA ALA A 53 -4.79 2.30 11.77
C ALA A 53 -4.05 2.55 10.45
N ALA A 54 -2.72 2.57 10.50
CA ALA A 54 -1.89 2.70 9.30
C ALA A 54 -1.98 1.44 8.42
N SER A 55 -2.13 0.28 9.03
CA SER A 55 -2.25 -1.01 8.35
C SER A 55 -3.50 -1.13 7.49
N ASP A 56 -4.57 -0.40 7.81
CA ASP A 56 -5.82 -0.46 7.02
C ASP A 56 -5.62 -0.04 5.56
N GLY A 57 -4.54 0.69 5.26
CA GLY A 57 -4.16 0.99 3.88
C GLY A 57 -3.65 -0.25 3.13
N ILE A 58 -2.93 -1.13 3.81
CA ILE A 58 -2.34 -2.37 3.26
C ILE A 58 -3.45 -3.29 2.76
N ASP A 59 -4.52 -3.46 3.54
CA ASP A 59 -5.68 -4.28 3.19
C ASP A 59 -6.40 -3.81 1.91
N ARG A 60 -6.19 -2.55 1.53
CA ARG A 60 -6.87 -1.88 0.41
C ARG A 60 -5.94 -1.54 -0.75
N PHE A 61 -4.69 -1.98 -0.73
CA PHE A 61 -3.83 -1.87 -1.90
C PHE A 61 -4.46 -2.61 -3.07
N ALA A 62 -4.35 -2.08 -4.29
CA ALA A 62 -4.95 -2.69 -5.48
C ALA A 62 -4.37 -4.09 -5.83
N TYR A 63 -3.29 -4.51 -5.16
CA TYR A 63 -2.59 -5.78 -5.40
C TYR A 63 -2.42 -6.51 -4.07
N GLN A 64 -2.92 -7.73 -3.99
CA GLN A 64 -2.70 -8.59 -2.82
C GLN A 64 -1.20 -8.89 -2.64
N THR A 65 -0.50 -9.09 -3.76
CA THR A 65 0.92 -9.45 -3.82
C THR A 65 1.84 -8.45 -3.11
N THR A 66 1.51 -7.16 -3.14
CA THR A 66 2.34 -6.11 -2.51
C THR A 66 1.71 -5.54 -1.25
N ALA A 67 0.58 -6.07 -0.79
CA ALA A 67 -0.06 -5.69 0.45
C ALA A 67 0.72 -6.31 1.63
N ILE A 68 1.92 -5.81 1.86
CA ILE A 68 2.86 -6.31 2.86
C ILE A 68 3.44 -5.12 3.65
N GLY A 69 3.29 -5.16 4.96
CA GLY A 69 3.94 -4.25 5.90
C GLY A 69 5.04 -4.97 6.66
N VAL A 70 6.19 -4.33 6.82
CA VAL A 70 7.26 -4.81 7.70
C VAL A 70 7.64 -3.68 8.64
N ARG A 71 7.66 -3.97 9.94
CA ARG A 71 8.17 -3.02 10.95
C ARG A 71 9.04 -3.74 11.96
N LYS A 72 9.99 -3.01 12.53
CA LYS A 72 10.77 -3.46 13.67
C LYS A 72 10.08 -3.03 14.96
N ASP A 73 9.95 -3.92 15.94
CA ASP A 73 9.53 -3.59 17.29
C ASP A 73 10.65 -2.80 17.98
N ALA A 74 10.29 -1.65 18.54
CA ALA A 74 11.23 -0.84 19.31
C ALA A 74 11.72 -1.65 20.53
N GLY A 75 13.03 -1.59 20.79
CA GLY A 75 13.66 -2.26 21.94
C GLY A 75 14.12 -3.70 21.69
N ASN A 76 13.73 -4.33 20.58
CA ASN A 76 14.17 -5.68 20.24
C ASN A 76 15.30 -5.66 19.21
N SER A 77 16.15 -6.70 19.26
CA SER A 77 17.24 -6.93 18.32
C SER A 77 17.18 -8.35 17.75
N GLY A 78 17.84 -8.59 16.63
CA GLY A 78 17.79 -9.88 15.93
C GLY A 78 16.55 -10.03 15.03
N MET A 79 16.39 -11.23 14.47
CA MET A 79 15.35 -11.52 13.48
C MET A 79 13.93 -11.43 14.09
N ASP A 80 13.79 -11.83 15.34
CA ASP A 80 12.50 -11.83 16.06
C ASP A 80 11.99 -10.43 16.40
N ALA A 81 12.80 -9.39 16.15
CA ALA A 81 12.38 -8.00 16.29
C ALA A 81 11.46 -7.53 15.16
N TYR A 82 11.35 -8.28 14.06
CA TYR A 82 10.56 -7.88 12.90
C TYR A 82 9.15 -8.47 12.95
N ARG A 83 8.17 -7.61 12.63
CA ARG A 83 6.77 -7.98 12.47
C ARG A 83 6.39 -7.80 11.01
N ILE A 84 5.75 -8.82 10.47
CA ILE A 84 5.21 -8.82 9.11
C ILE A 84 3.68 -8.78 9.21
N TYR A 85 3.08 -7.85 8.48
CA TYR A 85 1.65 -7.78 8.25
C TYR A 85 1.39 -8.11 6.78
N ALA A 86 0.84 -9.29 6.51
CA ALA A 86 0.60 -9.81 5.16
C ALA A 86 -0.78 -10.47 5.10
N PRO A 87 -1.87 -9.68 5.00
CA PRO A 87 -3.25 -10.18 5.06
C PRO A 87 -3.57 -11.24 3.99
N PHE A 88 -2.83 -11.23 2.87
CA PHE A 88 -2.99 -12.20 1.77
C PHE A 88 -1.86 -13.24 1.71
N GLY A 89 -1.02 -13.32 2.75
CA GLY A 89 0.14 -14.19 2.81
C GLY A 89 1.32 -13.70 1.95
N LEU A 90 2.40 -14.49 1.94
CA LEU A 90 3.65 -14.16 1.24
C LEU A 90 3.92 -15.02 -0.01
N ALA A 91 3.12 -16.06 -0.25
CA ALA A 91 3.37 -17.00 -1.34
C ALA A 91 3.37 -16.30 -2.71
N ALA A 92 2.38 -15.44 -2.98
CA ALA A 92 2.26 -14.76 -4.27
C ALA A 92 3.48 -13.88 -4.60
N VAL A 93 4.03 -13.15 -3.63
CA VAL A 93 5.23 -12.33 -3.87
C VAL A 93 6.48 -13.19 -4.10
N MET A 94 6.60 -14.32 -3.39
CA MET A 94 7.72 -15.24 -3.55
C MET A 94 7.68 -15.99 -4.89
N GLU A 95 6.48 -16.24 -5.41
CA GLU A 95 6.24 -16.92 -6.69
C GLU A 95 6.17 -15.96 -7.89
N GLY A 96 6.33 -14.64 -7.67
CA GLY A 96 6.21 -13.65 -8.75
C GLY A 96 4.81 -13.54 -9.36
N ARG A 97 3.76 -13.88 -8.59
CA ARG A 97 2.37 -13.78 -9.02
C ARG A 97 1.75 -12.46 -8.58
N VAL A 98 1.18 -11.70 -9.52
CA VAL A 98 0.45 -10.46 -9.23
C VAL A 98 -1.05 -10.74 -9.22
N ILE A 99 -1.67 -10.61 -8.05
CA ILE A 99 -3.09 -10.91 -7.82
C ILE A 99 -3.83 -9.62 -7.49
N PRO A 100 -4.95 -9.31 -8.18
CA PRO A 100 -5.75 -8.12 -7.88
C PRO A 100 -6.38 -8.23 -6.50
N ASN A 101 -6.45 -7.10 -5.80
CA ASN A 101 -7.26 -6.97 -4.60
C ASN A 101 -8.51 -6.16 -4.92
N THR A 102 -9.66 -6.82 -4.85
CA THR A 102 -10.94 -6.26 -5.26
C THR A 102 -11.69 -5.52 -4.15
N VAL A 103 -11.06 -5.32 -2.97
CA VAL A 103 -11.63 -4.53 -1.87
C VAL A 103 -12.02 -3.12 -2.32
N LEU A 104 -11.23 -2.53 -3.24
CA LEU A 104 -11.60 -1.29 -3.92
C LEU A 104 -11.74 -1.55 -5.43
N PRO A 105 -12.79 -1.02 -6.10
CA PRO A 105 -13.01 -1.18 -7.53
C PRO A 105 -12.08 -0.27 -8.35
N VAL A 106 -10.78 -0.60 -8.38
CA VAL A 106 -9.74 0.21 -9.04
C VAL A 106 -8.99 -0.57 -10.13
N LYS A 107 -9.77 -1.21 -11.01
CA LYS A 107 -9.26 -2.05 -12.10
C LYS A 107 -8.26 -1.31 -12.99
N GLU A 108 -8.53 -0.07 -13.37
CA GLU A 108 -7.68 0.73 -14.26
C GLU A 108 -6.32 1.04 -13.61
N VAL A 109 -6.32 1.27 -12.30
CA VAL A 109 -5.09 1.48 -11.52
C VAL A 109 -4.26 0.19 -11.50
N TYR A 110 -4.92 -0.94 -11.27
CA TYR A 110 -4.30 -2.26 -11.31
C TYR A 110 -3.66 -2.53 -12.68
N ASP A 111 -4.45 -2.47 -13.75
CA ASP A 111 -4.02 -2.77 -15.13
C ASP A 111 -2.83 -1.90 -15.56
N THR A 112 -2.90 -0.60 -15.29
CA THR A 112 -1.82 0.35 -15.61
C THR A 112 -0.51 -0.02 -14.91
N LYS A 113 -0.58 -0.42 -13.64
CA LYS A 113 0.60 -0.69 -12.82
C LYS A 113 1.20 -2.05 -13.14
N VAL A 114 0.38 -3.10 -13.31
CA VAL A 114 0.89 -4.42 -13.70
C VAL A 114 1.51 -4.39 -15.08
N GLY A 115 0.94 -3.65 -16.03
CA GLY A 115 1.54 -3.46 -17.36
C GLY A 115 2.90 -2.75 -17.32
N ARG A 116 3.11 -1.82 -16.38
CA ARG A 116 4.42 -1.22 -16.12
C ARG A 116 5.39 -2.22 -15.47
N TRP A 117 4.92 -3.00 -14.51
CA TRP A 117 5.74 -3.99 -13.81
C TRP A 117 6.21 -5.10 -14.74
N GLN A 118 5.38 -5.61 -15.63
CA GLN A 118 5.78 -6.63 -16.61
C GLN A 118 6.88 -6.18 -17.57
N LYS A 119 7.01 -4.87 -17.84
CA LYS A 119 8.15 -4.33 -18.60
C LYS A 119 9.48 -4.42 -17.84
N THR A 120 9.42 -4.39 -16.51
CA THR A 120 10.60 -4.45 -15.62
C THR A 120 10.91 -5.90 -15.22
N TRP A 121 9.87 -6.70 -15.01
CA TRP A 121 9.93 -8.10 -14.60
C TRP A 121 9.09 -8.94 -15.57
N PRO A 122 9.67 -9.40 -16.69
CA PRO A 122 8.95 -10.13 -17.74
C PRO A 122 8.33 -11.45 -17.26
N ASP A 123 8.90 -12.06 -16.22
CA ASP A 123 8.46 -13.36 -15.69
C ASP A 123 7.29 -13.25 -14.68
N LEU A 124 6.76 -12.04 -14.43
CA LEU A 124 5.60 -11.88 -13.55
C LEU A 124 4.35 -12.53 -14.14
N VAL A 125 3.72 -13.41 -13.37
CA VAL A 125 2.45 -14.04 -13.71
C VAL A 125 1.32 -13.16 -13.18
N VAL A 126 0.63 -12.45 -14.07
CA VAL A 126 -0.45 -11.52 -13.71
C VAL A 126 -1.81 -12.22 -13.80
N THR A 127 -2.55 -12.24 -12.69
CA THR A 127 -3.94 -12.66 -12.65
C THR A 127 -4.81 -11.51 -13.18
N PRO A 128 -5.75 -11.76 -14.11
CA PRO A 128 -6.66 -10.71 -14.57
C PRO A 128 -7.56 -10.24 -13.42
N TRP A 129 -8.01 -8.99 -13.50
CA TRP A 129 -9.11 -8.52 -12.65
C TRP A 129 -10.35 -9.40 -12.89
N PRO A 130 -11.06 -9.86 -11.85
CA PRO A 130 -12.21 -10.72 -12.05
C PRO A 130 -13.34 -9.95 -12.77
N ASP A 131 -13.97 -10.61 -13.74
CA ASP A 131 -15.15 -10.07 -14.42
C ASP A 131 -16.31 -9.93 -13.42
N GLU A 132 -17.18 -8.93 -13.62
CA GLU A 132 -18.30 -8.61 -12.71
C GLU A 132 -19.37 -9.72 -12.60
N GLU A 133 -19.29 -10.78 -13.41
CA GLU A 133 -20.32 -11.83 -13.53
C GLU A 133 -20.26 -12.95 -12.45
N GLY A 134 -19.45 -12.80 -11.41
CA GLY A 134 -19.23 -13.83 -10.39
C GLY A 134 -19.99 -13.69 -9.07
N GLN A 135 -20.99 -12.80 -8.97
CA GLN A 135 -21.82 -12.65 -7.75
C GLN A 135 -23.29 -12.91 -8.09
N ALA A 136 -23.65 -14.19 -8.12
CA ALA A 136 -25.02 -14.68 -7.99
C ALA A 136 -25.09 -15.69 -6.84
#